data_AF-A0A849E6Y3-F1
#
_entry.id   AF-A0A849E6Y3-F1
#
_cell.length_a   1.000
_cell.length_b   1.000
_cell.length_c   1.000
_cell.angle_alpha   90.00
_cell.angle_beta   90.00
_cell.angle_gamma   90.00
#
_symmetry.space_group_name_H-M   'P 1'
#
loop_
_entity.id
_entity.type
_entity.pdbx_description
1 polymer ?
#
loop_
_entity_poly.entity_id
_entity_poly.type
_entity_poly.pdbx_seq_one_letter_code
_entity_poly.pdbx_strand_id
1 'polypeptide(L)'
;MDIGLTTLLEKDIAKHIPTVQAMLERTAVIVSDADNKSATELAGTRRRFVSTVSGGDRRKTAEVRIMETISGITPDDTMLSPAQHSLAYRLRRAMAVGLAVGDVFAQHTELETLAADNRSSPLSGDRATQFHKLMAASAFVSLFCVANYLNQTLDGQDNSTTSVAEPNPDLDTVHEAYKAFLHGLDKSIAGSPDDAQLLARAREFARLTSDALLSRQRRFAELAAFEAMHIRLDADNFELNGLD
;
A
#
# COMPACT_ATOMS: atom_id res chain seq x y z
N MET A 1 22.99 6.63 -23.29
CA MET A 1 21.58 6.29 -23.52
C MET A 1 20.83 7.28 -22.67
N ASP A 2 20.19 8.29 -23.28
CA ASP A 2 19.42 9.26 -22.52
C ASP A 2 18.35 8.51 -21.75
N ILE A 3 18.44 8.55 -20.42
CA ILE A 3 17.44 7.96 -19.52
C ILE A 3 16.22 8.87 -19.69
N GLY A 4 15.26 8.42 -20.51
CA GLY A 4 14.08 9.21 -20.84
C GLY A 4 13.31 9.50 -19.56
N LEU A 5 13.14 10.79 -19.24
CA LEU A 5 12.28 11.22 -18.15
C LEU A 5 10.84 10.78 -18.42
N THR A 6 10.34 9.86 -17.61
CA THR A 6 8.94 9.44 -17.62
C THR A 6 8.11 10.52 -16.96
N THR A 7 7.51 11.38 -17.79
CA THR A 7 6.65 12.47 -17.30
C THR A 7 5.25 11.95 -17.05
N LEU A 8 4.79 12.01 -15.79
CA LEU A 8 3.40 11.68 -15.43
C LEU A 8 2.48 12.86 -15.71
N LEU A 9 1.45 12.65 -16.53
CA LEU A 9 0.47 13.70 -16.81
C LEU A 9 -0.60 13.72 -15.73
N GLU A 10 -1.01 14.92 -15.32
CA GLU A 10 -2.02 15.12 -14.27
C GLU A 10 -3.35 14.42 -14.60
N LYS A 11 -3.73 14.37 -15.89
CA LYS A 11 -4.93 13.65 -16.36
C LYS A 11 -4.87 12.14 -16.06
N ASP A 12 -3.69 11.55 -16.12
CA ASP A 12 -3.49 10.11 -15.93
C ASP A 12 -3.49 9.74 -14.45
N ILE A 13 -3.20 10.71 -13.57
CA ILE A 13 -3.39 10.58 -12.12
C ILE A 13 -4.86 10.81 -11.77
N ALA A 14 -5.49 11.85 -12.35
CA ALA A 14 -6.85 12.25 -12.03
C ALA A 14 -7.90 11.16 -12.28
N LYS A 15 -7.72 10.34 -13.32
CA LYS A 15 -8.63 9.21 -13.62
C LYS A 15 -8.71 8.17 -12.50
N HIS A 16 -7.67 8.05 -11.65
CA HIS A 16 -7.60 7.08 -10.56
C HIS A 16 -8.18 7.59 -9.24
N ILE A 17 -8.43 8.90 -9.13
CA ILE A 17 -8.93 9.53 -7.90
C ILE A 17 -10.22 8.87 -7.37
N PRO A 18 -11.26 8.60 -8.20
CA PRO A 18 -12.50 8.01 -7.69
C PRO A 18 -12.29 6.62 -7.09
N THR A 19 -11.45 5.79 -7.72
CA THR A 19 -11.13 4.43 -7.23
C THR A 19 -10.43 4.51 -5.87
N VAL A 20 -9.42 5.37 -5.76
CA VAL A 20 -8.67 5.55 -4.51
C VAL A 20 -9.55 6.11 -3.41
N GLN A 21 -10.40 7.10 -3.72
CA GLN A 21 -11.33 7.68 -2.76
C GLN A 21 -12.23 6.60 -2.12
N ALA A 22 -12.79 5.72 -2.95
CA ALA A 22 -13.61 4.60 -2.45
C ALA A 22 -12.82 3.64 -1.54
N MET A 23 -11.54 3.37 -1.87
CA MET A 23 -10.68 2.51 -1.03
C MET A 23 -10.37 3.15 0.34
N LEU A 24 -10.20 4.47 0.39
CA LEU A 24 -9.93 5.19 1.65
C LEU A 24 -11.17 5.29 2.54
N GLU A 25 -12.35 5.45 1.94
CA GLU A 25 -13.61 5.45 2.69
C GLU A 25 -13.88 4.07 3.31
N ARG A 26 -13.69 3.01 2.53
CA ARG A 26 -13.92 1.65 3.00
C ARG A 26 -13.16 0.64 2.17
N THR A 27 -12.36 -0.21 2.82
CA THR A 27 -11.82 -1.41 2.18
C THR A 27 -11.94 -2.62 3.09
N ALA A 28 -12.06 -3.79 2.48
CA ALA A 28 -12.10 -5.07 3.20
C ALA A 28 -10.86 -5.87 2.83
N VAL A 29 -10.14 -6.36 3.84
CA VAL A 29 -8.89 -7.11 3.69
C VAL A 29 -9.04 -8.45 4.37
N ILE A 30 -8.53 -9.51 3.74
CA ILE A 30 -8.49 -10.83 4.34
C ILE A 30 -7.22 -10.91 5.19
N VAL A 31 -7.38 -11.16 6.48
CA VAL A 31 -6.29 -11.22 7.45
C VAL A 31 -6.17 -12.64 8.01
N SER A 32 -4.94 -13.13 8.10
CA SER A 32 -4.62 -14.39 8.79
C SER A 32 -4.66 -14.20 10.31
N ASP A 33 -5.17 -15.18 11.06
CA ASP A 33 -5.39 -15.09 12.52
C ASP A 33 -4.08 -14.87 13.32
N ALA A 34 -2.91 -15.11 12.72
CA ALA A 34 -1.59 -14.85 13.32
C ALA A 34 -1.35 -13.36 13.66
N ASP A 35 -2.01 -12.43 12.96
CA ASP A 35 -1.86 -10.99 13.16
C ASP A 35 -2.74 -10.43 14.28
N ASN A 36 -3.44 -11.29 15.03
CA ASN A 36 -4.29 -10.86 16.13
C ASN A 36 -4.04 -11.68 17.40
N LYS A 37 -3.52 -11.02 18.43
CA LYS A 37 -3.60 -11.56 19.79
C LYS A 37 -5.08 -11.64 20.15
N SER A 38 -5.58 -12.84 20.41
CA SER A 38 -6.95 -13.09 20.85
C SER A 38 -7.35 -12.13 21.98
N ALA A 39 -8.34 -11.26 21.73
CA ALA A 39 -8.86 -10.27 22.67
C ALA A 39 -9.61 -10.88 23.88
N THR A 40 -9.74 -12.20 23.93
CA THR A 40 -10.22 -12.91 25.10
C THR A 40 -9.06 -13.16 26.05
N GLU A 41 -8.89 -12.27 27.04
CA GLU A 41 -8.36 -12.72 28.32
C GLU A 41 -9.32 -13.80 28.83
N LEU A 42 -8.92 -15.07 28.73
CA LEU A 42 -9.69 -16.16 29.32
C LEU A 42 -9.76 -15.90 30.83
N ALA A 43 -10.89 -15.36 31.26
CA ALA A 43 -11.22 -15.14 32.65
C ALA A 43 -11.01 -16.45 33.43
N GLY A 44 -10.03 -16.42 34.32
CA GLY A 44 -9.91 -17.31 35.47
C GLY A 44 -10.05 -18.80 35.20
N THR A 45 -9.02 -19.46 34.68
CA THR A 45 -8.59 -20.79 35.17
C THR A 45 -7.14 -21.06 34.73
N ARG A 46 -6.24 -21.35 35.69
CA ARG A 46 -4.84 -21.75 35.45
C ARG A 46 -4.73 -23.17 34.86
N ARG A 47 -5.42 -23.44 33.75
CA ARG A 47 -5.18 -24.63 32.93
C ARG A 47 -5.12 -24.18 31.48
N ARG A 48 -3.94 -24.36 30.87
CA ARG A 48 -3.76 -24.23 29.42
C ARG A 48 -4.71 -25.21 28.74
N PHE A 49 -5.82 -24.71 28.19
CA PHE A 49 -6.62 -25.47 27.25
C PHE A 49 -5.84 -25.53 25.94
N VAL A 50 -5.19 -26.67 25.70
CA VAL A 50 -4.62 -26.98 24.40
C VAL A 50 -5.80 -27.44 23.53
N SER A 51 -6.16 -26.63 22.53
CA SER A 51 -7.16 -27.03 21.53
C SER A 51 -6.64 -28.26 20.79
N THR A 52 -7.36 -29.38 20.88
CA THR A 52 -7.05 -30.62 20.16
C THR A 52 -7.62 -30.63 18.74
N VAL A 53 -8.33 -29.59 18.34
CA VAL A 53 -8.80 -29.42 16.97
C VAL A 53 -7.68 -28.75 16.19
N SER A 54 -7.23 -29.38 15.10
CA SER A 54 -6.42 -28.73 14.07
C SER A 54 -7.20 -27.48 13.64
N GLY A 55 -6.79 -26.33 14.14
CA GLY A 55 -7.39 -25.06 13.79
C GLY A 55 -7.02 -24.79 12.35
N GLY A 56 -7.85 -25.26 11.41
CA GLY A 56 -7.76 -24.83 10.03
C GLY A 56 -7.72 -23.30 10.01
N ASP A 57 -6.77 -22.77 9.26
CA ASP A 57 -6.43 -21.35 9.20
C ASP A 57 -7.70 -20.52 8.96
N ARG A 58 -8.22 -19.87 10.01
CA ARG A 58 -9.47 -19.11 9.92
C ARG A 58 -9.13 -17.73 9.38
N ARG A 59 -9.35 -17.55 8.08
CA ARG A 59 -9.28 -16.24 7.44
C ARG A 59 -10.44 -15.38 7.93
N LYS A 60 -10.14 -14.21 8.51
CA LYS A 60 -11.14 -13.21 8.89
C LYS A 60 -11.05 -12.01 7.96
N THR A 61 -12.20 -11.43 7.65
CA THR A 61 -12.26 -10.17 6.91
C THR A 61 -12.19 -9.01 7.90
N ALA A 62 -11.16 -8.17 7.77
CA ALA A 62 -11.05 -6.91 8.49
C ALA A 62 -11.58 -5.78 7.59
N GLU A 63 -12.42 -4.92 8.15
CA GLU A 63 -12.86 -3.69 7.50
C GLU A 63 -11.94 -2.55 7.93
N VAL A 64 -11.45 -1.78 6.96
CA VAL A 64 -10.58 -0.62 7.17
C VAL A 64 -11.33 0.63 6.75
N ARG A 65 -11.35 1.62 7.64
CA ARG A 65 -11.95 2.95 7.43
C ARG A 65 -10.95 4.01 7.85
N ILE A 66 -9.87 4.13 7.09
CA ILE A 66 -8.71 4.95 7.49
C ILE A 66 -9.08 6.43 7.68
N MET A 67 -10.07 6.92 6.93
CA MET A 67 -10.59 8.28 7.11
C MET A 67 -11.21 8.50 8.48
N GLU A 68 -11.94 7.51 9.00
CA GLU A 68 -12.50 7.56 10.37
C GLU A 68 -11.36 7.54 11.41
N THR A 69 -10.35 6.70 11.20
CA THR A 69 -9.16 6.63 12.08
C THR A 69 -8.37 7.93 12.11
N ILE A 70 -8.20 8.59 10.96
CA ILE A 70 -7.51 9.89 10.85
C ILE A 70 -8.30 10.98 11.61
N SER A 71 -9.61 11.09 11.39
CA SER A 71 -10.45 12.07 12.10
C SER A 71 -10.59 11.77 13.59
N GLY A 72 -10.48 10.49 13.97
CA GLY A 72 -10.67 10.03 15.35
C GLY A 72 -9.56 10.45 16.32
N ILE A 73 -8.46 11.03 15.84
CA ILE A 73 -7.39 11.58 16.68
C ILE A 73 -7.87 12.81 17.47
N THR A 74 -8.78 13.60 16.91
CA THR A 74 -9.42 14.76 17.56
C THR A 74 -10.93 14.57 17.60
N PRO A 75 -11.46 13.68 18.47
CA PRO A 75 -12.87 13.30 18.46
C PRO A 75 -13.83 14.44 18.83
N ASP A 76 -13.32 15.50 19.49
CA ASP A 76 -14.09 16.67 19.90
C ASP A 76 -14.18 17.74 18.79
N ASP A 77 -13.45 17.60 17.68
CA ASP A 77 -13.49 18.51 16.54
C ASP A 77 -14.16 17.84 15.33
N THR A 78 -15.07 18.56 14.67
CA THR A 78 -15.74 18.08 13.45
C THR A 78 -14.87 18.30 12.21
N MET A 79 -13.93 19.24 12.27
CA MET A 79 -13.01 19.54 11.17
C MET A 79 -11.71 18.76 11.33
N LEU A 80 -11.13 18.34 10.20
CA LEU A 80 -9.78 17.78 10.20
C LEU A 80 -8.78 18.87 10.57
N SER A 81 -7.82 18.51 11.41
CA SER A 81 -6.64 19.36 11.60
C SER A 81 -5.82 19.48 10.31
N PRO A 82 -4.93 20.49 10.17
CA PRO A 82 -4.04 20.58 9.02
C PRO A 82 -3.19 19.33 8.80
N ALA A 83 -2.75 18.66 9.87
CA ALA A 83 -1.95 17.45 9.79
C ALA A 83 -2.78 16.25 9.30
N GLN A 84 -3.98 16.07 9.86
CA GLN A 84 -4.92 15.03 9.43
C GLN A 84 -5.32 15.20 7.97
N HIS A 85 -5.64 16.43 7.56
CA HIS A 85 -5.93 16.74 6.16
C HIS A 85 -4.71 16.48 5.26
N SER A 86 -3.50 16.87 5.69
CA SER A 86 -2.26 16.60 4.95
C SER A 86 -2.06 15.10 4.72
N LEU A 87 -2.23 14.26 5.76
CA LEU A 87 -2.14 12.80 5.63
C LEU A 87 -3.20 12.25 4.66
N ALA A 88 -4.47 12.61 4.86
CA ALA A 88 -5.57 12.14 4.01
C ALA A 88 -5.37 12.54 2.54
N TYR A 89 -5.01 13.80 2.30
CA TYR A 89 -4.74 14.33 0.97
C TYR A 89 -3.55 13.62 0.31
N ARG A 90 -2.41 13.54 1.01
CA ARG A 90 -1.18 12.93 0.46
C ARG A 90 -1.32 11.44 0.26
N LEU A 91 -2.05 10.73 1.12
CA LEU A 91 -2.35 9.30 0.94
C LEU A 91 -3.21 9.05 -0.32
N ARG A 92 -4.29 9.82 -0.48
CA ARG A 92 -5.12 9.75 -1.70
C ARG A 92 -4.31 10.06 -2.94
N ARG A 93 -3.45 11.08 -2.88
CA ARG A 93 -2.57 11.47 -3.99
C ARG A 93 -1.53 10.39 -4.29
N ALA A 94 -0.86 9.85 -3.28
CA ALA A 94 0.15 8.80 -3.41
C ALA A 94 -0.40 7.56 -4.14
N MET A 95 -1.58 7.08 -3.72
CA MET A 95 -2.23 5.92 -4.34
C MET A 95 -2.67 6.19 -5.78
N ALA A 96 -3.13 7.39 -6.09
CA ALA A 96 -3.47 7.75 -7.47
C ALA A 96 -2.23 7.84 -8.36
N VAL A 97 -1.13 8.40 -7.85
CA VAL A 97 0.17 8.44 -8.53
C VAL A 97 0.71 7.03 -8.74
N GLY A 98 0.66 6.16 -7.72
CA GLY A 98 1.12 4.77 -7.82
C GLY A 98 0.34 3.95 -8.85
N LEU A 99 -0.96 4.19 -9.01
CA LEU A 99 -1.77 3.59 -10.08
C LEU A 99 -1.36 4.11 -11.46
N ALA A 100 -1.11 5.42 -11.60
CA ALA A 100 -0.63 5.99 -12.86
C ALA A 100 0.76 5.44 -13.25
N VAL A 101 1.66 5.26 -12.28
CA VAL A 101 2.96 4.60 -12.51
C VAL A 101 2.77 3.14 -12.90
N GLY A 102 1.81 2.44 -12.28
CA GLY A 102 1.45 1.07 -12.67
C GLY A 102 0.96 0.96 -14.12
N ASP A 103 0.17 1.93 -14.59
CA ASP A 103 -0.27 2.01 -15.99
C ASP A 103 0.92 2.21 -16.94
N VAL A 104 1.84 3.10 -16.59
CA VAL A 104 3.06 3.34 -17.38
C VAL A 104 3.91 2.07 -17.45
N PHE A 105 4.11 1.39 -16.32
CA PHE A 105 4.79 0.09 -16.29
C PHE A 105 4.08 -0.94 -17.18
N ALA A 106 2.75 -0.98 -17.18
CA ALA A 106 1.99 -1.89 -18.03
C ALA A 106 2.17 -1.62 -19.53
N GLN A 107 2.31 -0.35 -19.92
CA GLN A 107 2.57 0.08 -21.31
C GLN A 107 3.99 -0.23 -21.79
N HIS A 108 4.97 -0.18 -20.88
CA HIS A 108 6.36 -0.52 -21.17
C HIS A 108 6.67 -2.02 -21.09
N THR A 109 5.67 -2.84 -20.77
CA THR A 109 5.77 -4.30 -20.68
C THR A 109 4.67 -4.95 -21.52
N GLU A 110 4.62 -6.28 -21.53
CA GLU A 110 3.54 -7.02 -22.22
C GLU A 110 2.24 -7.11 -21.38
N LEU A 111 2.20 -6.46 -20.20
CA LEU A 111 1.10 -6.61 -19.26
C LEU A 111 -0.23 -6.12 -19.85
N GLU A 112 -0.23 -4.97 -20.54
CA GLU A 112 -1.45 -4.43 -21.16
C GLU A 112 -2.02 -5.37 -22.23
N THR A 113 -1.16 -5.91 -23.09
CA THR A 113 -1.57 -6.86 -24.14
C THR A 113 -2.08 -8.17 -23.54
N LEU A 114 -1.36 -8.75 -22.58
CA LEU A 114 -1.78 -9.98 -21.91
C LEU A 114 -3.09 -9.79 -21.11
N ALA A 115 -3.30 -8.63 -20.51
CA ALA A 115 -4.56 -8.30 -19.82
C ALA A 115 -5.74 -8.22 -20.80
N ALA A 116 -5.54 -7.62 -21.97
CA ALA A 116 -6.55 -7.54 -23.02
C ALA A 116 -6.89 -8.93 -23.57
N ASP A 117 -5.88 -9.75 -23.85
CA ASP A 117 -6.07 -11.12 -24.29
C ASP A 117 -6.83 -11.95 -23.26
N ASN A 118 -6.42 -11.89 -21.99
CA ASN A 118 -7.07 -12.63 -20.90
C ASN A 118 -8.54 -12.26 -20.72
N ARG A 119 -8.92 -11.01 -21.03
CA ARG A 119 -10.31 -10.55 -21.01
C ARG A 119 -11.13 -11.13 -22.16
N SER A 120 -10.50 -11.36 -23.32
CA SER A 120 -11.16 -11.97 -24.48
C SER A 120 -11.28 -13.49 -24.35
N SER A 121 -10.24 -14.14 -23.84
CA SER A 121 -10.16 -15.58 -23.62
C SER A 121 -9.15 -15.88 -22.51
N PRO A 122 -9.46 -16.76 -21.53
CA PRO A 122 -8.53 -17.09 -20.46
C PRO A 122 -7.17 -17.55 -20.99
N LEU A 123 -6.10 -16.90 -20.53
CA LEU A 123 -4.74 -17.30 -20.85
C LEU A 123 -4.44 -18.69 -20.26
N SER A 124 -3.56 -19.44 -20.92
CA SER A 124 -3.09 -20.74 -20.44
C SER A 124 -1.58 -20.92 -20.69
N GLY A 125 -0.99 -21.89 -20.00
CA GLY A 125 0.44 -22.19 -20.11
C GLY A 125 1.34 -21.00 -19.77
N ASP A 126 2.42 -20.84 -20.53
CA ASP A 126 3.46 -19.85 -20.26
C ASP A 126 2.94 -18.40 -20.28
N ARG A 127 1.94 -18.09 -21.13
CA ARG A 127 1.34 -16.74 -21.18
C ARG A 127 0.63 -16.39 -19.87
N ALA A 128 -0.08 -17.35 -19.28
CA ALA A 128 -0.74 -17.14 -17.99
C ALA A 128 0.31 -16.93 -16.89
N THR A 129 1.37 -17.73 -16.88
CA THR A 129 2.48 -17.57 -15.93
C THR A 129 3.14 -16.19 -16.05
N GLN A 130 3.44 -15.75 -17.28
CA GLN A 130 4.04 -14.43 -17.52
C GLN A 130 3.10 -13.29 -17.09
N PHE A 131 1.80 -13.42 -17.39
CA PHE A 131 0.79 -12.46 -16.96
C PHE A 131 0.74 -12.32 -15.44
N HIS A 132 0.74 -13.42 -14.68
CA HIS A 132 0.76 -13.38 -13.22
C HIS A 132 2.03 -12.73 -12.66
N LYS A 133 3.21 -13.01 -13.24
CA LYS A 133 4.46 -12.37 -12.81
C LYS A 133 4.44 -10.86 -13.06
N LEU A 134 3.97 -10.43 -14.24
CA LEU A 134 3.85 -9.01 -14.58
C LEU A 134 2.80 -8.29 -13.73
N MET A 135 1.68 -8.94 -13.41
CA MET A 135 0.69 -8.40 -12.47
C MET A 135 1.30 -8.17 -11.09
N ALA A 136 2.07 -9.15 -10.59
CA ALA A 136 2.71 -9.02 -9.30
C ALA A 136 3.82 -7.96 -9.28
N ALA A 137 4.59 -7.84 -10.37
CA ALA A 137 5.57 -6.77 -10.55
C ALA A 137 4.90 -5.38 -10.62
N SER A 138 3.75 -5.26 -11.29
CA SER A 138 2.96 -4.01 -11.31
C SER A 138 2.46 -3.64 -9.91
N ALA A 139 1.98 -4.62 -9.13
CA ALA A 139 1.60 -4.41 -7.73
C ALA A 139 2.77 -3.90 -6.87
N PHE A 140 3.96 -4.50 -7.06
CA PHE A 140 5.19 -4.05 -6.42
C PHE A 140 5.50 -2.59 -6.77
N VAL A 141 5.54 -2.26 -8.06
CA VAL A 141 5.89 -0.91 -8.57
C VAL A 141 4.91 0.13 -8.04
N SER A 142 3.61 -0.14 -8.15
CA SER A 142 2.57 0.77 -7.68
C SER A 142 2.64 1.01 -6.17
N LEU A 143 2.90 -0.02 -5.36
CA LEU A 143 3.02 0.14 -3.91
C LEU A 143 4.34 0.79 -3.50
N PHE A 144 5.45 0.47 -4.17
CA PHE A 144 6.74 1.11 -3.93
C PHE A 144 6.66 2.61 -4.20
N CYS A 145 5.98 3.02 -5.27
CA CYS A 145 5.71 4.43 -5.55
C CYS A 145 4.89 5.10 -4.45
N VAL A 146 3.84 4.45 -3.92
CA VAL A 146 3.03 4.99 -2.81
C VAL A 146 3.88 5.24 -1.58
N ALA A 147 4.67 4.24 -1.20
CA ALA A 147 5.50 4.30 -0.01
C ALA A 147 6.56 5.41 -0.09
N ASN A 148 7.27 5.52 -1.23
CA ASN A 148 8.24 6.59 -1.47
C ASN A 148 7.60 7.97 -1.55
N TYR A 149 6.43 8.08 -2.21
CA TYR A 149 5.69 9.34 -2.27
C TYR A 149 5.37 9.84 -0.86
N LEU A 150 4.84 8.98 0.01
CA LEU A 150 4.54 9.36 1.40
C LEU A 150 5.79 9.73 2.20
N ASN A 151 6.90 9.02 2.02
CA ASN A 151 8.16 9.34 2.68
C ASN A 151 8.71 10.72 2.31
N GLN A 152 8.60 11.11 1.04
CA GLN A 152 9.09 12.40 0.56
C GLN A 152 8.14 13.55 0.88
N THR A 153 6.84 13.27 0.96
CA THR A 153 5.82 14.31 1.03
C THR A 153 5.27 14.55 2.44
N LEU A 154 5.28 13.58 3.35
CA LEU A 154 4.78 13.78 4.72
C LEU A 154 5.81 14.49 5.61
N ASP A 155 5.34 15.54 6.30
CA ASP A 155 6.11 16.33 7.27
C ASP A 155 6.16 15.65 8.66
N GLY A 156 6.50 14.36 8.71
CA GLY A 156 6.75 13.62 9.95
C GLY A 156 8.23 13.60 10.30
N GLN A 157 8.60 13.92 11.55
CA GLN A 157 9.98 13.72 12.01
C GLN A 157 10.20 12.28 12.45
N ASP A 158 11.35 11.71 12.08
CA ASP A 158 11.75 10.38 12.51
C ASP A 158 11.94 10.38 14.03
N ASN A 159 11.09 9.62 14.71
CA ASN A 159 11.12 9.44 16.15
C ASN A 159 11.32 7.95 16.45
N SER A 160 12.52 7.59 16.91
CA SER A 160 12.97 6.20 17.10
C SER A 160 12.14 5.37 18.10
N THR A 161 11.16 5.98 18.76
CA THR A 161 10.23 5.32 19.70
C THR A 161 8.90 4.91 19.07
N THR A 162 8.68 5.23 17.80
CA THR A 162 7.41 5.00 17.12
C THR A 162 7.24 3.53 16.75
N SER A 163 6.42 2.82 17.53
CA SER A 163 6.03 1.45 17.21
C SER A 163 4.90 1.46 16.19
N VAL A 164 5.17 0.92 15.00
CA VAL A 164 4.18 0.71 13.93
C VAL A 164 4.00 -0.79 13.65
N ALA A 165 2.95 -1.15 12.93
CA ALA A 165 2.74 -2.53 12.51
C ALA A 165 3.81 -2.95 11.48
N GLU A 166 4.18 -4.23 11.47
CA GLU A 166 5.08 -4.78 10.45
C GLU A 166 4.35 -4.84 9.09
N PRO A 167 4.90 -4.24 8.01
CA PRO A 167 4.28 -4.30 6.69
C PRO A 167 4.32 -5.69 6.09
N ASN A 168 3.15 -6.22 5.73
CA ASN A 168 2.99 -7.49 5.03
C ASN A 168 2.21 -7.29 3.71
N PRO A 169 2.85 -6.77 2.65
CA PRO A 169 2.18 -6.50 1.39
C PRO A 169 1.76 -7.80 0.68
N ASP A 170 0.51 -7.84 0.20
CA ASP A 170 0.02 -8.85 -0.74
C ASP A 170 0.24 -8.36 -2.17
N LEU A 171 1.13 -9.00 -2.91
CA LEU A 171 1.53 -8.56 -4.25
C LEU A 171 0.85 -9.34 -5.37
N ASP A 172 -0.25 -10.04 -5.10
CA ASP A 172 -0.97 -10.77 -6.15
C ASP A 172 -1.60 -9.83 -7.18
N THR A 173 -2.12 -8.68 -6.72
CA THR A 173 -2.62 -7.59 -7.57
C THR A 173 -2.38 -6.23 -6.92
N VAL A 174 -2.41 -5.15 -7.70
CA VAL A 174 -2.27 -3.78 -7.18
C VAL A 174 -3.32 -3.47 -6.10
N HIS A 175 -4.56 -3.96 -6.27
CA HIS A 175 -5.64 -3.71 -5.31
C HIS A 175 -5.42 -4.43 -3.98
N GLU A 176 -4.93 -5.68 -4.00
CA GLU A 176 -4.60 -6.41 -2.76
C GLU A 176 -3.40 -5.78 -2.05
N ALA A 177 -2.40 -5.29 -2.80
CA ALA A 177 -1.26 -4.56 -2.24
C ALA A 177 -1.72 -3.29 -1.51
N TYR A 178 -2.64 -2.53 -2.11
CA TYR A 178 -3.19 -1.32 -1.53
C TYR A 178 -4.08 -1.60 -0.32
N LYS A 179 -4.89 -2.66 -0.37
CA LYS A 179 -5.68 -3.14 0.77
C LYS A 179 -4.79 -3.50 1.95
N ALA A 180 -3.78 -4.34 1.74
CA ALA A 180 -2.84 -4.74 2.78
C ALA A 180 -2.09 -3.53 3.37
N PHE A 181 -1.67 -2.59 2.51
CA PHE A 181 -1.05 -1.34 2.93
C PHE A 181 -1.99 -0.48 3.79
N LEU A 182 -3.24 -0.26 3.35
CA LEU A 182 -4.22 0.53 4.11
C LEU A 182 -4.52 -0.10 5.47
N HIS A 183 -4.65 -1.43 5.54
CA HIS A 183 -4.87 -2.14 6.80
C HIS A 183 -3.68 -2.00 7.76
N GLY A 184 -2.44 -2.12 7.27
CA GLY A 184 -1.25 -1.93 8.09
C GLY A 184 -1.04 -0.47 8.52
N LEU A 185 -1.32 0.48 7.63
CA LEU A 185 -1.25 1.92 7.91
C LEU A 185 -2.29 2.31 8.97
N ASP A 186 -3.54 1.89 8.80
CA ASP A 186 -4.64 2.12 9.73
C ASP A 186 -4.28 1.64 11.14
N LYS A 187 -3.78 0.40 11.26
CA LYS A 187 -3.27 -0.15 12.53
C LYS A 187 -2.12 0.66 13.13
N SER A 188 -1.24 1.19 12.28
CA SER A 188 -0.06 1.94 12.72
C SER A 188 -0.43 3.32 13.25
N ILE A 189 -1.40 3.99 12.62
CA ILE A 189 -1.85 5.33 13.02
C ILE A 189 -2.92 5.31 14.12
N ALA A 190 -3.61 4.18 14.30
CA ALA A 190 -4.64 4.04 15.32
C ALA A 190 -4.10 4.35 16.72
N GLY A 191 -4.86 5.14 17.49
CA GLY A 191 -4.48 5.54 18.85
C GLY A 191 -3.25 6.44 18.91
N SER A 192 -2.92 7.18 17.84
CA SER A 192 -1.91 8.24 17.91
C SER A 192 -2.35 9.28 18.96
N PRO A 193 -1.45 9.70 19.87
CA PRO A 193 -1.81 10.63 20.94
C PRO A 193 -2.03 12.07 20.45
N ASP A 194 -1.40 12.44 19.33
CA ASP A 194 -1.48 13.75 18.70
C ASP A 194 -1.17 13.67 17.20
N ASP A 195 -1.36 14.80 16.52
CA ASP A 195 -1.12 14.96 15.09
C ASP A 195 0.35 14.76 14.67
N ALA A 196 1.30 15.08 15.55
CA ALA A 196 2.72 14.88 15.26
C ALA A 196 3.05 13.38 15.20
N GLN A 197 2.52 12.61 16.16
CA GLN A 197 2.66 11.16 16.20
C GLN A 197 1.88 10.47 15.08
N LEU A 198 0.73 11.01 14.67
CA LEU A 198 -0.02 10.55 13.51
C LEU A 198 0.84 10.57 12.24
N LEU A 199 1.44 11.72 11.94
CA LEU A 199 2.29 11.87 10.75
C LEU A 199 3.57 11.04 10.84
N ALA A 200 4.20 10.98 12.01
CA ALA A 200 5.42 10.22 12.20
C ALA A 200 5.19 8.70 12.04
N ARG A 201 4.09 8.17 12.59
CA ARG A 201 3.68 6.76 12.40
C ARG A 201 3.36 6.44 10.94
N ALA A 202 2.66 7.32 10.24
CA ALA A 202 2.33 7.12 8.84
C ALA A 202 3.60 7.08 7.96
N ARG A 203 4.54 8.00 8.20
CA ARG A 203 5.83 8.05 7.50
C ARG A 203 6.70 6.84 7.82
N GLU A 204 6.82 6.45 9.08
CA GLU A 204 7.60 5.26 9.47
C GLU A 204 7.03 3.98 8.86
N PHE A 205 5.69 3.82 8.82
CA PHE A 205 5.06 2.68 8.16
C PHE A 205 5.33 2.67 6.64
N ALA A 206 5.31 3.83 5.97
CA ALA A 206 5.66 3.94 4.56
C ALA A 206 7.15 3.59 4.31
N ARG A 207 8.06 4.03 5.18
CA ARG A 207 9.48 3.66 5.16
C ARG A 207 9.67 2.14 5.28
N LEU A 208 9.09 1.53 6.32
CA LEU A 208 9.15 0.08 6.50
C LEU A 208 8.50 -0.68 5.34
N THR A 209 7.45 -0.14 4.73
CA THR A 209 6.83 -0.76 3.55
C THR A 209 7.81 -0.79 2.37
N SER A 210 8.54 0.31 2.16
CA SER A 210 9.59 0.39 1.13
C SER A 210 10.70 -0.62 1.39
N ASP A 211 11.20 -0.69 2.64
CA ASP A 211 12.22 -1.67 3.05
C ASP A 211 11.73 -3.12 2.84
N ALA A 212 10.47 -3.39 3.21
CA ALA A 212 9.86 -4.70 3.07
C ALA A 212 9.72 -5.09 1.59
N LEU A 213 9.47 -4.14 0.69
CA LEU A 213 9.46 -4.37 -0.76
C LEU A 213 10.88 -4.64 -1.29
N LEU A 214 11.85 -3.79 -0.97
CA LEU A 214 13.25 -3.98 -1.41
C LEU A 214 13.82 -5.33 -0.96
N SER A 215 13.49 -5.79 0.24
CA SER A 215 13.89 -7.12 0.72
C SER A 215 13.37 -8.28 -0.16
N ARG A 216 12.28 -8.06 -0.90
CA ARG A 216 11.63 -9.02 -1.80
C ARG A 216 11.96 -8.78 -3.28
N GLN A 217 12.66 -7.72 -3.64
CA GLN A 217 12.94 -7.32 -5.04
C GLN A 217 13.46 -8.49 -5.90
N ARG A 218 14.41 -9.28 -5.36
CA ARG A 218 15.04 -10.41 -6.08
C ARG A 218 14.05 -11.50 -6.55
N ARG A 219 12.81 -11.49 -6.05
CA ARG A 219 11.75 -12.42 -6.47
C ARG A 219 11.10 -12.03 -7.79
N PHE A 220 11.33 -10.81 -8.27
CA PHE A 220 10.71 -10.26 -9.47
C PHE A 220 11.78 -10.04 -10.54
N ALA A 221 11.76 -10.86 -11.59
CA ALA A 221 12.65 -10.67 -12.75
C ALA A 221 12.14 -9.56 -13.68
N GLU A 222 10.86 -9.24 -13.57
CA GLU A 222 10.10 -8.34 -14.45
C GLU A 222 10.28 -6.86 -14.07
N LEU A 223 11.01 -6.54 -13.00
CA LEU A 223 11.24 -5.15 -12.55
C LEU A 223 12.27 -4.40 -13.39
N ALA A 224 13.01 -5.06 -14.28
CA ALA A 224 14.04 -4.41 -15.11
C ALA A 224 13.52 -3.20 -15.91
N ALA A 225 12.27 -3.26 -16.37
CA ALA A 225 11.64 -2.13 -17.06
C ALA A 225 11.44 -0.91 -16.14
N PHE A 226 11.16 -1.15 -14.86
CA PHE A 226 10.95 -0.10 -13.86
C PHE A 226 12.27 0.46 -13.31
N GLU A 227 13.30 -0.36 -13.14
CA GLU A 227 14.63 0.07 -12.68
C GLU A 227 15.25 1.14 -13.59
N ALA A 228 14.91 1.14 -14.89
CA ALA A 228 15.35 2.14 -15.85
C ALA A 228 14.45 3.40 -15.91
N MET A 229 13.34 3.45 -15.17
CA MET A 229 12.41 4.59 -15.18
C MET A 229 12.87 5.70 -14.25
N HIS A 230 12.88 6.92 -14.77
CA HIS A 230 13.02 8.13 -13.98
C HIS A 230 11.69 8.89 -13.99
N ILE A 231 11.03 8.96 -12.84
CA ILE A 231 9.71 9.56 -12.69
C ILE A 231 9.85 10.87 -11.94
N ARG A 232 9.25 11.94 -12.49
CA ARG A 232 9.18 13.25 -11.83
C ARG A 232 7.79 13.81 -11.92
N LEU A 233 7.30 14.35 -10.80
CA LEU A 233 6.02 15.03 -10.69
C LEU A 233 6.23 16.41 -10.08
N ASP A 234 6.34 17.43 -10.94
CA ASP A 234 6.66 18.80 -10.54
C ASP A 234 5.62 19.40 -9.58
N ALA A 235 4.34 19.05 -9.75
CA ALA A 235 3.25 19.57 -8.91
C ALA A 235 3.42 19.24 -7.42
N ASP A 236 4.04 18.08 -7.13
CA ASP A 236 4.20 17.55 -5.78
C ASP A 236 5.68 17.57 -5.33
N ASN A 237 6.60 18.06 -6.18
CA ASN A 237 8.05 17.96 -6.02
C ASN A 237 8.50 16.53 -5.66
N PHE A 238 7.91 15.55 -6.34
CA PHE A 238 8.16 14.13 -6.14
C PHE A 238 9.04 13.58 -7.25
N GLU A 239 10.03 12.77 -6.89
CA GLU A 239 10.94 12.10 -7.80
C GLU A 239 11.13 10.63 -7.40
N LEU A 240 11.23 9.74 -8.40
CA LEU A 240 11.51 8.32 -8.18
C LEU A 240 12.45 7.81 -9.27
N ASN A 241 13.57 7.24 -8.86
CA ASN A 241 14.66 6.77 -9.73
C ASN A 241 14.71 5.24 -9.71
N GLY A 242 13.76 4.61 -10.40
CA GLY A 242 13.59 3.15 -10.32
C GLY A 242 13.43 2.70 -8.87
N LEU A 243 14.41 1.95 -8.36
CA LEU A 243 14.43 1.40 -7.00
C LEU A 243 15.49 2.03 -6.08
N ASP A 244 16.19 3.07 -6.56
CA ASP A 244 17.22 3.80 -5.82
C ASP A 244 16.63 4.96 -4.98
#